data_AF-A0A7R7I4D9-F1
#
_entry.id   AF-A0A7R7I4D9-F1
#
_cell.length_a   1.000
_cell.length_b   1.000
_cell.length_c   1.000
_cell.angle_alpha   90.00
_cell.angle_beta   90.00
_cell.angle_gamma   90.00
#
_symmetry.space_group_name_H-M   'P 1'
#
loop_
_entity.id
_entity.type
_entity.pdbx_description
1 polymer ?
#
loop_
_entity_poly.entity_id
_entity_poly.type
_entity_poly.pdbx_seq_one_letter_code
_entity_poly.pdbx_strand_id
1 'polypeptide(L)' 'MTARDPSKPATEPTPEGEQMLIPGVRPVTTRDRLELAFAAPMRPRAPQKPLDIGLFDEAKRNQLDLF' A
#
# COMPACT_ATOMS: atom_id res chain seq x y z
N MET A 1 -24.91 20.70 -4.09
CA MET A 1 -23.44 20.79 -4.26
C MET A 1 -23.18 21.45 -5.60
N THR A 2 -22.58 22.64 -5.61
CA THR A 2 -22.28 23.38 -6.85
C THR A 2 -21.23 22.63 -7.66
N ALA A 3 -21.52 22.34 -8.93
CA ALA A 3 -20.57 21.71 -9.83
C ALA A 3 -19.37 22.65 -10.06
N ARG A 4 -18.15 22.10 -9.98
CA ARG A 4 -16.91 22.86 -10.16
C ARG A 4 -16.76 23.24 -11.64
N ASP A 5 -16.45 24.51 -11.90
CA ASP A 5 -16.14 25.00 -13.25
C ASP A 5 -14.84 24.33 -13.75
N PRO A 6 -14.87 23.55 -14.84
CA PRO A 6 -13.70 22.82 -15.34
C PRO A 6 -12.60 23.74 -15.89
N SER A 7 -12.90 25.02 -16.13
CA SER A 7 -11.96 25.99 -16.70
C SER A 7 -11.03 26.65 -15.66
N LYS A 8 -11.40 26.64 -14.38
CA LYS A 8 -10.60 27.26 -13.32
C LYS A 8 -9.75 26.21 -12.60
N PRO A 9 -8.41 26.41 -12.54
CA PRO A 9 -7.57 25.52 -11.76
C PRO A 9 -7.98 25.58 -10.29
N ALA A 10 -8.08 24.39 -9.70
CA ALA A 10 -8.32 24.23 -8.28
C ALA A 10 -7.12 24.74 -7.50
N THR A 11 -7.26 25.77 -6.67
CA THR A 11 -6.20 26.23 -5.75
C THR A 11 -6.72 26.23 -4.31
N GLU A 12 -5.83 25.98 -3.35
CA GLU A 12 -6.09 25.98 -1.91
C GLU A 12 -4.86 26.50 -1.15
N PRO A 13 -5.03 27.37 -0.15
CA PRO A 13 -3.94 27.79 0.72
C PRO A 13 -3.56 26.68 1.70
N THR A 14 -2.27 26.34 1.76
CA THR A 14 -1.70 25.38 2.71
C THR A 14 -0.56 26.01 3.51
N PRO A 15 -0.12 25.41 4.64
CA PRO A 15 1.06 25.90 5.37
C PRO A 15 2.33 26.01 4.52
N GLU A 16 2.42 25.22 3.45
CA GLU A 16 3.52 25.20 2.48
C GLU A 16 3.36 26.24 1.35
N GLY A 17 2.23 26.95 1.28
CA GLY A 17 1.91 27.95 0.25
C GLY A 17 0.61 27.67 -0.51
N GLU A 18 0.36 28.42 -1.58
CA GLU A 18 -0.74 28.16 -2.52
C GLU A 18 -0.48 26.86 -3.28
N GLN A 19 -1.38 25.88 -3.13
CA GLN A 19 -1.30 24.60 -3.81
C GLN A 19 -2.38 24.51 -4.87
N MET A 20 -2.01 24.09 -6.08
CA MET A 20 -2.95 23.95 -7.18
C MET A 20 -2.99 22.53 -7.75
N LEU A 21 -4.16 22.12 -8.23
CA LEU A 21 -4.27 20.92 -9.04
C LEU A 21 -3.68 21.19 -10.43
N ILE A 22 -2.76 20.32 -10.84
CA ILE A 22 -2.13 20.39 -12.16
C ILE A 22 -3.18 20.07 -13.25
N PRO A 23 -3.31 20.92 -14.30
CA PRO A 23 -4.21 20.64 -15.42
C PRO A 23 -3.94 19.27 -16.04
N GLY A 24 -5.01 18.51 -16.31
CA GLY A 24 -4.92 17.15 -16.87
C GLY A 24 -4.63 16.05 -15.85
N VAL A 25 -4.29 16.40 -14.59
CA VAL A 25 -4.08 15.43 -13.53
C VAL A 25 -5.35 15.31 -12.69
N ARG A 26 -5.97 14.13 -12.69
CA ARG A 26 -7.13 13.83 -11.85
C ARG A 26 -6.68 13.51 -10.42
N PRO A 27 -7.31 14.08 -9.37
CA PRO A 27 -7.03 13.69 -7.99
C PRO A 27 -7.35 12.22 -7.74
N VAL A 28 -6.52 11.56 -6.93
CA VAL A 28 -6.75 10.18 -6.48
C VAL A 28 -7.90 10.17 -5.47
N THR A 29 -8.98 9.50 -5.81
CA THR A 29 -10.17 9.37 -4.96
C THR A 29 -10.03 8.18 -4.00
N THR A 30 -10.88 8.12 -2.99
CA THR A 30 -10.98 6.95 -2.11
C THR A 30 -11.29 5.68 -2.89
N ARG A 31 -12.13 5.78 -3.92
CA ARG A 31 -12.45 4.65 -4.81
C ARG A 31 -11.20 4.11 -5.51
N ASP A 32 -10.40 5.00 -6.10
CA ASP A 32 -9.15 4.60 -6.78
C ASP A 32 -8.19 3.86 -5.83
N ARG A 33 -8.08 4.33 -4.58
CA ARG A 33 -7.25 3.68 -3.55
C ARG A 33 -7.76 2.29 -3.19
N LEU A 34 -9.08 2.11 -3.10
CA LEU A 34 -9.70 0.83 -2.78
C LEU A 34 -9.58 -0.16 -3.94
N GLU A 35 -9.76 0.28 -5.18
CA GLU A 35 -9.56 -0.54 -6.38
C GLU A 35 -8.11 -1.04 -6.48
N LEU A 36 -7.13 -0.17 -6.21
CA LEU A 36 -5.72 -0.56 -6.14
C LEU A 36 -5.46 -1.59 -5.02
N ALA A 37 -6.00 -1.37 -3.83
CA ALA A 37 -5.83 -2.29 -2.70
C ALA A 37 -6.48 -3.65 -2.96
N PHE A 38 -7.62 -3.68 -3.67
CA PHE A 38 -8.31 -4.91 -4.06
C PHE A 38 -7.50 -5.72 -5.09
N ALA A 39 -6.89 -5.05 -6.06
CA ALA A 39 -6.06 -5.69 -7.08
C ALA A 39 -4.66 -6.10 -6.56
N ALA A 40 -4.21 -5.55 -5.43
CA ALA A 40 -2.90 -5.85 -4.86
C ALA A 40 -2.82 -7.30 -4.33
N PRO A 41 -1.63 -7.94 -4.39
CA PRO A 41 -1.42 -9.23 -3.74
C PRO A 41 -1.71 -9.16 -2.23
N MET A 42 -2.20 -10.26 -1.67
CA MET A 42 -2.40 -10.37 -0.23
C MET A 42 -1.09 -10.15 0.51
N ARG A 43 -1.09 -9.25 1.49
CA ARG A 43 0.06 -9.04 2.36
C ARG A 43 0.17 -10.20 3.37
N PRO A 44 1.39 -10.67 3.68
CA PRO A 44 1.58 -11.69 4.70
C PRO A 44 1.08 -11.17 6.06
N ARG A 45 0.32 -12.02 6.77
CA ARG A 45 -0.23 -11.68 8.10
C ARG A 45 0.77 -11.89 9.24
N ALA A 46 1.85 -12.61 8.96
CA ALA A 46 2.95 -12.88 9.88
C ALA A 46 4.26 -12.90 9.08
N PRO A 47 5.42 -12.69 9.73
CA PRO A 47 6.71 -12.87 9.08
C PRO A 47 6.81 -14.25 8.42
N GLN A 48 7.31 -14.29 7.18
CA GLN A 48 7.63 -15.54 6.51
C GLN A 48 8.72 -16.25 7.30
N LYS A 49 8.47 -17.50 7.70
CA LYS A 49 9.51 -18.32 8.33
C LYS A 49 10.59 -18.65 7.31
N PRO A 50 11.88 -18.69 7.72
CA PRO A 50 12.95 -19.23 6.90
C PRO A 50 12.60 -20.61 6.33
N LEU A 51 12.97 -20.85 5.07
CA LEU A 51 12.63 -22.08 4.33
C LEU A 51 13.39 -23.32 4.82
N ASP A 52 14.39 -23.12 5.67
CA ASP A 52 15.21 -24.16 6.32
C ASP A 52 14.63 -24.61 7.67
N ILE A 53 13.46 -24.10 8.08
CA ILE A 53 12.75 -24.50 9.30
C ILE A 53 11.55 -25.36 8.91
N GLY A 54 11.58 -26.67 9.21
CA GLY A 54 10.49 -27.59 8.86
C GLY A 54 10.87 -29.06 9.02
N LEU A 55 10.20 -29.94 8.27
CA LEU A 55 10.37 -31.40 8.32
C LEU A 55 11.82 -31.86 8.12
N PHE A 56 12.61 -31.10 7.36
CA PHE A 56 13.99 -31.43 7.04
C PHE A 56 15.04 -30.59 7.79
N ASP A 57 14.64 -29.71 8.73
CA ASP A 57 15.48 -28.76 9.51
C ASP A 57 16.98 -28.93 9.27
N GLU A 58 17.45 -28.47 8.10
CA GLU A 58 18.80 -28.81 7.60
C GLU A 58 19.87 -28.19 8.51
N ALA A 59 19.50 -27.13 9.21
CA ALA A 59 20.31 -26.43 10.19
C ALA A 59 20.30 -27.08 11.58
N LYS A 60 19.57 -28.18 11.78
CA LYS A 60 19.49 -28.98 13.03
C LYS A 60 19.17 -28.13 14.28
N ARG A 61 18.37 -27.08 14.15
CA ARG A 61 18.14 -26.12 15.23
C ARG A 61 17.22 -26.68 16.34
N ASN A 62 16.37 -27.66 16.01
CA ASN A 62 15.47 -28.33 16.95
C ASN A 62 15.57 -29.87 16.86
N GLN A 63 16.78 -30.42 16.68
CA GLN A 63 16.97 -31.86 16.67
C GLN A 63 16.74 -32.43 18.09
N LEU A 64 15.67 -33.21 18.27
CA LEU A 64 15.44 -33.95 19.52
C LEU A 64 16.46 -35.10 19.61
N ASP A 65 17.07 -35.26 20.78
CA ASP A 65 17.95 -36.39 21.02
C ASP A 65 17.13 -37.66 21.11
N LEU A 66 17.46 -38.67 20.28
CA LEU A 66 16.72 -39.92 20.23
C LEU A 66 17.26 -40.97 21.21
N PHE A 67 18.38 -40.70 21.90
CA PHE A 67 19.00 -41.60 22.88
C PHE A 67 19.71 -40.84 24.00
#